data_AF-A0A2D6PXP7-F1
#
_entry.id   AF-A0A2D6PXP7-F1
#
_cell.length_a   1.000
_cell.length_b   1.000
_cell.length_c   1.000
_cell.angle_alpha   90.00
_cell.angle_beta   90.00
_cell.angle_gamma   90.00
#
_symmetry.space_group_name_H-M   'P 1'
#
loop_
_entity.id
_entity.type
_entity.pdbx_description
1 polymer ?
#
loop_
_entity_poly.entity_id
_entity_poly.type
_entity_poly.pdbx_seq_one_letter_code
_entity_poly.pdbx_strand_id
1 'polypeptide(L)'
;MRRADRPTDAVRRYLLIWFAVLPACPAQPAVARLGEVLFRNPALSGTGKISCATCHVPHKSFTNGALSIGVLGTSVGHTPTLWAAGRAEKLPKLLQVGSPFQYPGHSLVTLEHRCLQPLRYKRGMGLPPERAVARLRDLPDWPQRFDAAFDESGPGVTEVRIGRALATYIRSLQPPRSPFHDYRDRNLENALTPQERAGYTIFHLEKCGTCHSGRDFTDGLVHEVGRSWNLTSSLWDISRTGPYLRDGSARNLGDAVRWHVEELINCKSAPISEPLHVEEVTSILLFLHTLSPRPKKR
;
A
#
# COMPACT_ATOMS: atom_id res chain seq x y z
N MET A 1 -6.82 -46.95 -13.73
CA MET A 1 -6.21 -46.46 -12.47
C MET A 1 -4.97 -45.65 -12.80
N ARG A 2 -5.05 -44.32 -12.83
CA ARG A 2 -3.88 -43.43 -12.90
C ARG A 2 -3.65 -42.88 -11.49
N ARG A 3 -2.43 -43.05 -10.96
CA ARG A 3 -2.02 -42.57 -9.63
C ARG A 3 -2.08 -41.04 -9.60
N ALA A 4 -2.75 -40.51 -8.59
CA ALA A 4 -2.69 -39.10 -8.23
C ALA A 4 -1.33 -38.82 -7.58
N ASP A 5 -0.47 -38.06 -8.26
CA ASP A 5 0.74 -37.53 -7.67
C ASP A 5 0.38 -36.40 -6.69
N ARG A 6 0.79 -36.59 -5.43
CA ARG A 6 0.60 -35.61 -4.35
C ARG A 6 1.53 -34.40 -4.58
N PRO A 7 1.05 -33.16 -4.42
CA PRO A 7 1.90 -31.98 -4.60
C PRO A 7 2.69 -31.72 -3.32
N THR A 8 3.88 -32.33 -3.15
CA THR A 8 4.63 -32.17 -1.88
C THR A 8 6.05 -31.60 -1.94
N ASP A 9 6.69 -31.42 -3.11
CA ASP A 9 8.07 -30.89 -3.13
C ASP A 9 8.25 -29.53 -3.82
N ALA A 10 7.43 -29.20 -4.83
CA ALA A 10 7.53 -27.91 -5.52
C ALA A 10 7.12 -26.73 -4.62
N VAL A 11 6.09 -26.90 -3.80
CA VAL A 11 5.58 -25.87 -2.87
C VAL A 11 6.59 -25.59 -1.73
N ARG A 12 7.31 -26.63 -1.28
CA ARG A 12 8.34 -26.50 -0.22
C ARG A 12 9.58 -25.74 -0.67
N ARG A 13 10.01 -25.89 -1.93
CA ARG A 13 11.15 -25.14 -2.49
C ARG A 13 10.86 -23.65 -2.68
N TYR A 14 9.60 -23.28 -2.99
CA TYR A 14 9.21 -21.86 -3.06
C TYR A 14 9.19 -21.17 -1.70
N LEU A 15 8.92 -21.91 -0.62
CA LEU A 15 8.85 -21.36 0.74
C LEU A 15 10.22 -20.89 1.27
N LEU A 16 11.35 -21.50 0.86
CA LEU A 16 12.66 -21.27 1.47
C LEU A 16 13.47 -20.11 0.88
N ILE A 17 13.16 -19.63 -0.32
CA ILE A 17 14.02 -18.68 -1.06
C ILE A 17 13.70 -17.21 -0.75
N TRP A 18 12.60 -16.92 -0.05
CA TRP A 18 12.10 -15.54 0.18
C TRP A 18 12.20 -15.05 1.64
N PHE A 19 13.08 -15.66 2.44
CA PHE A 19 13.26 -15.30 3.86
C PHE A 19 14.28 -14.18 4.08
N ALA A 20 14.06 -13.01 3.48
CA ALA A 20 14.73 -11.80 3.93
C ALA A 20 14.00 -11.26 5.17
N VAL A 21 14.60 -11.46 6.34
CA VAL A 21 14.27 -10.70 7.55
C VAL A 21 14.43 -9.23 7.22
N LEU A 22 13.32 -8.48 7.24
CA LEU A 22 13.33 -7.04 6.96
C LEU A 22 14.25 -6.36 7.98
N PRO A 23 15.14 -5.45 7.56
CA PRO A 23 15.83 -4.59 8.51
C PRO A 23 14.77 -3.84 9.34
N ALA A 24 14.91 -3.87 10.66
CA ALA A 24 14.07 -3.08 11.55
C ALA A 24 14.11 -1.62 11.09
N CYS A 25 12.93 -0.99 10.97
CA CYS A 25 12.85 0.46 10.76
C CYS A 25 13.78 1.12 11.78
N PRO A 26 14.74 1.99 11.38
CA PRO A 26 15.65 2.61 12.32
C PRO A 26 14.82 3.25 13.44
N ALA A 27 15.19 2.97 14.68
CA ALA A 27 14.45 3.39 15.87
C ALA A 27 14.46 4.91 15.99
N GLN A 28 13.53 5.59 15.33
CA GLN A 28 13.25 7.02 15.49
C GLN A 28 11.81 7.22 16.00
N PRO A 29 11.45 6.74 17.22
CA PRO A 29 10.08 6.86 17.73
C PRO A 29 9.60 8.30 17.81
N ALA A 30 10.49 9.25 18.09
CA ALA A 30 10.15 10.67 18.14
C ALA A 30 9.76 11.22 16.75
N VAL A 31 10.55 10.93 15.71
CA VAL A 31 10.24 11.29 14.32
C VAL A 31 8.96 10.60 13.83
N ALA A 32 8.75 9.33 14.18
CA ALA A 32 7.53 8.60 13.84
C ALA A 32 6.29 9.23 14.49
N ARG A 33 6.37 9.63 15.77
CA ARG A 33 5.28 10.34 16.47
C ARG A 33 5.00 11.70 15.85
N LEU A 34 6.03 12.46 15.48
CA LEU A 34 5.85 13.71 14.74
C LEU A 34 5.14 13.46 13.39
N GLY A 35 5.55 12.42 12.68
CA GLY A 35 4.93 11.98 11.43
C GLY A 35 3.45 11.65 11.59
N GLU A 36 3.10 10.93 12.65
CA GLU A 36 1.70 10.60 12.99
C GLU A 36 0.87 11.86 13.28
N VAL A 37 1.43 12.82 14.02
CA VAL A 37 0.77 14.11 14.29
C VAL A 37 0.55 14.88 12.98
N LEU A 38 1.56 14.96 12.11
CA LEU A 38 1.45 15.59 10.79
C LEU A 38 0.41 14.89 9.91
N PHE A 39 0.37 13.56 9.92
CA PHE A 39 -0.55 12.75 9.13
C PHE A 39 -2.03 13.05 9.42
N ARG A 40 -2.34 13.44 10.66
CA ARG A 40 -3.68 13.84 11.10
C ARG A 40 -3.92 15.35 11.08
N ASN A 41 -2.91 16.15 10.78
CA ASN A 41 -3.00 17.60 10.86
C ASN A 41 -3.50 18.21 9.55
N PRO A 42 -4.67 18.87 9.53
CA PRO A 42 -5.19 19.47 8.31
C PRO A 42 -4.47 20.76 7.90
N ALA A 43 -3.56 21.29 8.72
CA ALA A 43 -2.72 22.45 8.38
C ALA A 43 -1.88 22.23 7.10
N LEU A 44 -1.61 20.97 6.74
CA LEU A 44 -0.94 20.59 5.49
C LEU A 44 -1.82 20.71 4.24
N SER A 45 -3.10 21.06 4.37
CA SER A 45 -4.01 21.28 3.22
C SER A 45 -4.30 22.75 2.98
N GLY A 46 -4.59 23.11 1.72
CA GLY A 46 -4.82 24.49 1.30
C GLY A 46 -5.97 25.13 2.08
N THR A 47 -7.04 24.36 2.33
CA THR A 47 -8.25 24.78 3.04
C THR A 47 -8.16 24.64 4.55
N GLY A 48 -7.15 23.96 5.09
CA GLY A 48 -7.08 23.64 6.52
C GLY A 48 -8.14 22.64 7.00
N LYS A 49 -8.80 21.90 6.08
CA LYS A 49 -9.93 21.00 6.40
C LYS A 49 -9.65 19.50 6.18
N ILE A 50 -8.62 19.14 5.41
CA ILE A 50 -8.29 17.74 5.13
C ILE A 50 -6.87 17.41 5.56
N SER A 51 -6.65 16.19 6.02
CA SER A 51 -5.33 15.64 6.36
C SER A 51 -5.08 14.35 5.58
N CYS A 52 -3.89 13.74 5.72
CA CYS A 52 -3.65 12.42 5.15
C CYS A 52 -4.67 11.39 5.70
N ALA A 53 -4.99 11.49 6.99
CA ALA A 53 -5.96 10.64 7.68
C ALA A 53 -7.42 10.82 7.22
N THR A 54 -7.74 11.90 6.49
CA THR A 54 -9.07 12.08 5.88
C THR A 54 -9.33 11.03 4.80
N CYS A 55 -8.31 10.70 4.00
CA CYS A 55 -8.40 9.69 2.93
C CYS A 55 -7.87 8.33 3.38
N HIS A 56 -6.79 8.32 4.17
CA HIS A 56 -6.15 7.10 4.66
C HIS A 56 -6.58 6.80 6.10
N VAL A 57 -7.80 6.29 6.27
CA VAL A 57 -8.44 6.11 7.57
C VAL A 57 -7.87 4.87 8.28
N PRO A 58 -7.22 4.99 9.46
CA PRO A 58 -6.50 3.87 10.08
C PRO A 58 -7.34 2.61 10.33
N HIS A 59 -8.58 2.76 10.82
CA HIS A 59 -9.45 1.61 11.12
C HIS A 59 -10.08 0.96 9.86
N LYS A 60 -9.97 1.64 8.70
CA LYS A 60 -10.30 1.10 7.37
C LYS A 60 -9.02 0.73 6.61
N SER A 61 -8.02 0.21 7.31
CA SER A 61 -6.80 -0.31 6.68
C SER A 61 -6.07 0.78 5.88
N PHE A 62 -6.12 2.03 6.36
CA PHE A 62 -5.58 3.21 5.70
C PHE A 62 -6.15 3.46 4.29
N THR A 63 -7.42 3.09 4.10
CA THR A 63 -8.25 3.46 2.92
C THR A 63 -9.39 4.39 3.34
N ASN A 64 -10.20 4.85 2.40
CA ASN A 64 -11.36 5.69 2.69
C ASN A 64 -12.68 4.87 2.77
N GLY A 65 -12.72 3.67 2.19
CA GLY A 65 -13.95 2.89 1.98
C GLY A 65 -14.89 3.46 0.90
N ALA A 66 -14.43 4.50 0.18
CA ALA A 66 -15.11 5.19 -0.91
C ALA A 66 -14.05 5.91 -1.77
N LEU A 67 -14.46 6.57 -2.85
CA LEU A 67 -13.57 7.51 -3.53
C LEU A 67 -13.28 8.70 -2.62
N SER A 68 -12.03 9.14 -2.62
CA SER A 68 -11.61 10.27 -1.80
C SER A 68 -11.95 11.60 -2.46
N ILE A 69 -12.31 12.58 -1.65
CA ILE A 69 -12.64 13.94 -2.07
C ILE A 69 -11.54 14.86 -1.55
N GLY A 70 -10.90 15.62 -2.44
CA GLY A 70 -9.86 16.57 -2.04
C GLY A 70 -10.38 17.99 -1.84
N VAL A 71 -9.47 18.96 -1.71
CA VAL A 71 -9.80 20.34 -1.28
C VAL A 71 -10.74 21.10 -2.21
N LEU A 72 -10.88 20.66 -3.46
CA LEU A 72 -11.80 21.28 -4.43
C LEU A 72 -13.19 20.61 -4.47
N GLY A 73 -13.49 19.69 -3.56
CA GLY A 73 -14.78 19.00 -3.51
C GLY A 73 -14.97 17.94 -4.60
N THR A 74 -13.97 17.70 -5.44
CA THR A 74 -14.00 16.70 -6.52
C THR A 74 -13.29 15.41 -6.11
N SER A 75 -13.71 14.28 -6.68
CA SER A 75 -13.03 12.99 -6.51
C SER A 75 -11.57 13.05 -6.96
N VAL A 76 -10.71 12.43 -6.16
CA VAL A 76 -9.29 12.17 -6.45
C VAL A 76 -9.00 10.68 -6.65
N GLY A 77 -10.04 9.85 -6.77
CA GLY A 77 -9.93 8.42 -7.04
C GLY A 77 -9.94 7.54 -5.80
N HIS A 78 -9.70 6.25 -6.01
CA HIS A 78 -9.56 5.28 -4.91
C HIS A 78 -8.29 5.56 -4.12
N THR A 79 -8.35 5.37 -2.80
CA THR A 79 -7.22 5.55 -1.90
C THR A 79 -6.66 4.18 -1.51
N PRO A 80 -5.47 3.80 -2.02
CA PRO A 80 -4.88 2.51 -1.69
C PRO A 80 -4.49 2.46 -0.22
N THR A 81 -4.39 1.25 0.32
CA THR A 81 -3.88 1.04 1.67
C THR A 81 -2.44 1.53 1.82
N LEU A 82 -2.09 1.99 3.02
CA LEU A 82 -0.70 2.29 3.39
C LEU A 82 0.02 1.08 4.00
N TRP A 83 -0.65 -0.05 4.17
CA TRP A 83 0.03 -1.28 4.56
C TRP A 83 1.12 -1.61 3.54
N ALA A 84 2.31 -1.90 4.04
CA ALA A 84 3.51 -2.15 3.24
C ALA A 84 4.02 -0.99 2.37
N ALA A 85 3.37 0.17 2.34
CA ALA A 85 3.79 1.28 1.47
C ALA A 85 5.22 1.75 1.78
N GLY A 86 5.67 1.56 3.03
CA GLY A 86 7.03 1.81 3.48
C GLY A 86 8.13 0.99 2.79
N ARG A 87 7.80 -0.13 2.13
CA ARG A 87 8.79 -0.99 1.43
C ARG A 87 9.15 -0.52 0.03
N ALA A 88 8.26 0.21 -0.64
CA ALA A 88 8.54 0.79 -1.95
C ALA A 88 9.34 2.10 -1.78
N GLU A 89 10.59 1.96 -1.32
CA GLU A 89 11.41 3.08 -0.85
C GLU A 89 11.89 4.00 -1.99
N LYS A 90 12.18 3.45 -3.17
CA LYS A 90 12.73 4.18 -4.31
C LYS A 90 12.07 3.72 -5.60
N LEU A 91 11.53 4.67 -6.36
CA LEU A 91 10.94 4.42 -7.67
C LEU A 91 11.70 5.21 -8.75
N PRO A 92 12.08 4.58 -9.88
CA PRO A 92 12.58 5.28 -11.06
C PRO A 92 11.60 6.36 -11.55
N LYS A 93 12.13 7.52 -11.97
CA LYS A 93 11.32 8.63 -12.52
C LYS A 93 10.45 8.22 -13.70
N LEU A 94 10.98 7.35 -14.59
CA LEU A 94 10.27 6.87 -15.78
C LEU A 94 8.99 6.11 -15.42
N LEU A 95 8.97 5.44 -14.26
CA LEU A 95 7.82 4.69 -13.77
C LEU A 95 6.71 5.59 -13.17
N GLN A 96 6.86 6.92 -13.27
CA GLN A 96 5.81 7.91 -12.97
C GLN A 96 5.27 8.60 -14.23
N VAL A 97 5.72 8.23 -15.44
CA VAL A 97 5.18 8.81 -16.68
C VAL A 97 3.67 8.49 -16.76
N GLY A 98 2.84 9.53 -16.89
CA GLY A 98 1.37 9.41 -16.84
C GLY A 98 0.75 9.43 -15.44
N SER A 99 1.55 9.45 -14.37
CA SER A 99 1.03 9.64 -13.01
C SER A 99 0.67 11.12 -12.80
N PRO A 100 -0.48 11.47 -12.18
CA PRO A 100 -0.77 12.83 -11.71
C PRO A 100 0.22 13.30 -10.62
N PHE A 101 1.11 12.40 -10.22
CA PHE A 101 2.07 12.48 -9.16
C PHE A 101 3.49 12.36 -9.76
N GLN A 102 3.86 13.21 -10.73
CA GLN A 102 5.26 13.34 -11.20
C GLN A 102 6.06 14.33 -10.36
N TYR A 103 7.32 14.00 -10.08
CA TYR A 103 8.30 14.92 -9.46
C TYR A 103 9.30 15.44 -10.52
N PRO A 104 9.31 16.74 -10.85
CA PRO A 104 10.30 17.32 -11.75
C PRO A 104 11.72 17.19 -11.16
N GLY A 105 12.73 16.94 -11.99
CA GLY A 105 14.14 17.02 -11.59
C GLY A 105 14.77 15.82 -10.85
N HIS A 106 14.00 14.84 -10.37
CA HIS A 106 14.57 13.69 -9.64
C HIS A 106 14.57 12.40 -10.46
N SER A 107 15.72 11.74 -10.61
CA SER A 107 15.83 10.43 -11.28
C SER A 107 15.27 9.27 -10.45
N LEU A 108 15.20 9.43 -9.13
CA LEU A 108 14.60 8.51 -8.17
C LEU A 108 13.64 9.27 -7.25
N VAL A 109 12.46 8.73 -7.04
CA VAL A 109 11.47 9.28 -6.10
C VAL A 109 11.42 8.41 -4.86
N THR A 110 11.74 9.00 -3.71
CA THR A 110 11.74 8.28 -2.43
C THR A 110 10.37 8.33 -1.76
N LEU A 111 10.16 7.53 -0.71
CA LEU A 111 8.94 7.61 0.09
C LEU A 111 8.71 9.03 0.66
N GLU A 112 9.77 9.73 1.07
CA GLU A 112 9.69 11.12 1.55
C GLU A 112 9.13 12.05 0.47
N HIS A 113 9.60 11.95 -0.77
CA HIS A 113 9.06 12.70 -1.90
C HIS A 113 7.59 12.34 -2.17
N ARG A 114 7.24 11.05 -2.12
CA ARG A 114 5.85 10.59 -2.28
C ARG A 114 4.91 11.14 -1.20
N CYS A 115 5.40 11.29 0.03
CA CYS A 115 4.61 11.88 1.12
C CYS A 115 4.30 13.37 0.89
N LEU A 116 5.18 14.09 0.20
CA LEU A 116 5.04 15.52 -0.09
C LEU A 116 4.19 15.82 -1.35
N GLN A 117 3.80 14.79 -2.06
CA GLN A 117 3.16 14.91 -3.36
C GLN A 117 1.65 15.20 -3.30
N PRO A 118 0.87 14.60 -2.38
CA PRO A 118 -0.53 15.00 -2.16
C PRO A 118 -0.69 16.49 -1.83
N LEU A 119 0.31 17.09 -1.18
CA LEU A 119 0.39 18.52 -0.86
C LEU A 119 0.43 19.37 -2.13
N ARG A 120 1.24 18.98 -3.13
CA ARG A 120 1.34 19.67 -4.42
C ARG A 120 0.13 19.46 -5.32
N TYR A 121 -0.59 18.34 -5.15
CA TYR A 121 -1.72 18.03 -5.99
C TYR A 121 -2.91 18.97 -5.69
N LYS A 122 -3.19 19.90 -6.61
CA LYS A 122 -4.21 20.95 -6.45
C LYS A 122 -5.60 20.40 -6.12
N ARG A 123 -6.01 19.29 -6.74
CA ARG A 123 -7.28 18.62 -6.42
C ARG A 123 -7.22 17.81 -5.13
N GLY A 124 -6.03 17.38 -4.69
CA GLY A 124 -5.75 16.63 -3.46
C GLY A 124 -5.72 17.53 -2.23
N MET A 125 -4.54 17.75 -1.65
CA MET A 125 -4.38 18.63 -0.47
C MET A 125 -4.13 20.09 -0.85
N GLY A 126 -3.62 20.38 -2.05
CA GLY A 126 -3.59 21.74 -2.62
C GLY A 126 -2.83 22.80 -1.82
N LEU A 127 -1.79 22.42 -1.07
CA LEU A 127 -0.86 23.33 -0.41
C LEU A 127 0.58 22.87 -0.70
N PRO A 128 1.27 23.48 -1.69
CA PRO A 128 2.66 23.14 -1.98
C PRO A 128 3.55 23.20 -0.72
N PRO A 129 4.56 22.33 -0.56
CA PRO A 129 5.39 22.25 0.65
C PRO A 129 6.09 23.53 1.08
N GLU A 130 6.46 24.43 0.17
CA GLU A 130 6.98 25.75 0.52
C GLU A 130 5.91 26.54 1.31
N ARG A 131 4.66 26.42 0.83
CA ARG A 131 3.38 26.78 1.47
C ARG A 131 3.26 26.26 2.90
N ALA A 132 3.40 24.93 3.00
CA ALA A 132 3.19 24.18 4.23
C ALA A 132 4.28 24.48 5.27
N VAL A 133 5.54 24.63 4.85
CA VAL A 133 6.67 25.00 5.71
C VAL A 133 6.44 26.37 6.32
N ALA A 134 6.12 27.39 5.52
CA ALA A 134 5.85 28.73 6.03
C ALA A 134 4.72 28.70 7.07
N ARG A 135 3.60 28.06 6.74
CA ARG A 135 2.46 27.93 7.65
C ARG A 135 2.82 27.23 8.96
N LEU A 136 3.54 26.11 8.91
CA LEU A 136 3.92 25.39 10.12
C LEU A 136 4.94 26.17 10.96
N ARG A 137 5.82 26.99 10.35
CA ARG A 137 6.75 27.85 11.11
C ARG A 137 6.02 28.93 11.91
N ASP A 138 4.91 29.43 11.39
CA ASP A 138 4.11 30.48 12.03
C ASP A 138 3.18 29.93 13.13
N LEU A 139 2.99 28.61 13.22
CA LEU A 139 2.17 27.99 14.26
C LEU A 139 2.97 27.83 15.56
N PRO A 140 2.35 28.08 16.74
CA PRO A 140 3.00 27.91 18.03
C PRO A 140 3.59 26.51 18.22
N ASP A 141 4.79 26.44 18.81
CA ASP A 141 5.54 25.24 19.19
C ASP A 141 5.97 24.31 18.04
N TRP A 142 5.58 24.58 16.79
CA TRP A 142 5.90 23.68 15.67
C TRP A 142 7.38 23.59 15.34
N PRO A 143 8.14 24.71 15.24
CA PRO A 143 9.59 24.64 15.07
C PRO A 143 10.27 23.78 16.15
N GLN A 144 9.91 24.00 17.42
CA GLN A 144 10.47 23.29 18.57
C GLN A 144 10.11 21.80 18.56
N ARG A 145 8.87 21.44 18.19
CA ARG A 145 8.45 20.04 18.03
C ARG A 145 9.28 19.32 16.96
N PHE A 146 9.61 20.01 15.88
CA PHE A 146 10.48 19.47 14.84
C PHE A 146 11.90 19.27 15.36
N ASP A 147 12.51 20.29 15.97
CA ASP A 147 13.87 20.18 16.53
C ASP A 147 13.96 19.05 17.56
N ALA A 148 13.01 18.97 18.49
CA ALA A 148 12.95 17.90 19.49
C ALA A 148 12.77 16.50 18.88
N ALA A 149 11.99 16.36 17.80
CA ALA A 149 11.78 15.07 17.17
C ALA A 149 13.02 14.54 16.45
N PHE A 150 13.84 15.43 15.89
CA PHE A 150 15.06 15.09 15.15
C PHE A 150 16.32 15.07 16.03
N ASP A 151 16.21 15.30 17.34
CA ASP A 151 17.32 15.37 18.30
C ASP A 151 18.44 16.34 17.86
N GLU A 152 18.02 17.45 17.25
CA GLU A 152 18.89 18.45 16.65
C GLU A 152 18.37 19.84 17.04
N SER A 153 19.22 20.70 17.61
CA SER A 153 19.01 22.14 17.51
C SER A 153 19.17 22.52 16.04
N GLY A 154 18.07 22.81 15.35
CA GLY A 154 18.08 22.86 13.90
C GLY A 154 17.13 23.88 13.29
N PRO A 155 16.89 23.81 11.97
CA PRO A 155 16.08 24.79 11.25
C PRO A 155 14.58 24.72 11.57
N GLY A 156 14.17 24.01 12.63
CA GLY A 156 12.77 23.71 12.94
C GLY A 156 12.10 22.97 11.78
N VAL A 157 11.06 23.59 11.21
CA VAL A 157 10.30 23.03 10.10
C VAL A 157 11.04 23.23 8.77
N THR A 158 11.23 22.14 8.02
CA THR A 158 11.71 22.15 6.62
C THR A 158 10.94 21.14 5.79
N GLU A 159 10.91 21.30 4.45
CA GLU A 159 10.28 20.34 3.55
C GLU A 159 10.87 18.93 3.73
N VAL A 160 12.20 18.84 3.87
CA VAL A 160 12.92 17.58 4.13
C VAL A 160 12.44 16.93 5.43
N ARG A 161 12.33 17.69 6.52
CA ARG A 161 11.87 17.14 7.81
C ARG A 161 10.40 16.74 7.78
N ILE A 162 9.53 17.45 7.05
CA ILE A 162 8.12 17.05 6.85
C ILE A 162 8.07 15.70 6.12
N GLY A 163 8.78 15.59 4.99
CA GLY A 163 8.83 14.35 4.19
C GLY A 163 9.38 13.17 5.00
N ARG A 164 10.48 13.37 5.73
CA ARG A 164 11.07 12.35 6.62
C ARG A 164 10.13 11.93 7.73
N ALA A 165 9.48 12.88 8.42
CA ALA A 165 8.55 12.55 9.51
C ALA A 165 7.38 11.68 9.01
N LEU A 166 6.71 12.10 7.93
CA LEU A 166 5.61 11.34 7.32
C LEU A 166 6.07 9.95 6.85
N ALA A 167 7.21 9.87 6.15
CA ALA A 167 7.74 8.61 5.67
C ALA A 167 8.12 7.65 6.81
N THR A 168 8.72 8.16 7.89
CA THR A 168 9.04 7.36 9.09
C THR A 168 7.78 6.83 9.77
N TYR A 169 6.70 7.62 9.85
CA TYR A 169 5.41 7.12 10.31
C TYR A 169 4.85 6.02 9.41
N ILE A 170 4.87 6.20 8.08
CA ILE A 170 4.39 5.18 7.15
C ILE A 170 5.22 3.89 7.24
N ARG A 171 6.54 3.98 7.42
CA ARG A 171 7.41 2.82 7.68
C ARG A 171 7.11 2.12 9.00
N SER A 172 6.63 2.85 10.02
CA SER A 172 6.32 2.26 11.32
C SER A 172 4.99 1.50 11.36
N LEU A 173 4.11 1.73 10.37
CA LEU A 173 2.81 1.07 10.27
C LEU A 173 2.96 -0.46 10.23
N GLN A 174 2.39 -1.12 11.23
CA GLN A 174 2.33 -2.58 11.31
C GLN A 174 0.94 -3.05 10.86
N PRO A 175 0.87 -3.90 9.82
CA PRO A 175 -0.42 -4.42 9.38
C PRO A 175 -0.99 -5.41 10.41
N PRO A 176 -2.31 -5.56 10.50
CA PRO A 176 -2.94 -6.44 11.48
C PRO A 176 -2.65 -7.91 11.15
N ARG A 177 -2.61 -8.78 12.17
CA ARG A 177 -2.45 -10.23 11.96
C ARG A 177 -3.62 -10.80 11.15
N SER A 178 -3.32 -11.73 10.24
CA SER A 178 -4.32 -12.47 9.46
C SER A 178 -4.05 -13.98 9.49
N PRO A 179 -5.06 -14.83 9.17
CA PRO A 179 -4.88 -16.28 9.14
C PRO A 179 -3.73 -16.77 8.28
N PHE A 180 -3.52 -16.17 7.09
CA PHE A 180 -2.38 -16.55 6.25
C PHE A 180 -1.04 -16.25 6.90
N HIS A 181 -0.93 -15.10 7.57
CA HIS A 181 0.27 -14.70 8.28
C HIS A 181 0.55 -15.59 9.49
N ASP A 182 -0.49 -16.05 10.20
CA ASP A 182 -0.32 -17.04 11.27
C ASP A 182 0.10 -18.41 10.72
N TYR A 183 -0.50 -18.85 9.61
CA TYR A 183 -0.09 -20.07 8.91
C TYR A 183 1.39 -20.02 8.49
N ARG A 184 1.79 -18.96 7.78
CA ARG A 184 3.13 -18.82 7.21
C ARG A 184 4.20 -18.48 8.25
N ASP A 185 3.97 -17.47 9.09
CA ASP A 185 5.03 -16.92 9.97
C ASP A 185 5.15 -17.67 11.30
N ARG A 186 4.13 -18.45 11.69
CA ARG A 186 4.10 -19.17 12.97
C ARG A 186 3.90 -20.68 12.81
N ASN A 187 3.85 -21.18 11.57
CA ASN A 187 3.58 -22.59 11.25
C ASN A 187 2.27 -23.10 11.90
N LEU A 188 1.26 -22.23 11.99
CA LEU A 188 -0.04 -22.59 12.57
C LEU A 188 -0.92 -23.25 11.49
N GLU A 189 -0.74 -24.56 11.31
CA GLU A 189 -1.40 -25.35 10.24
C GLU A 189 -2.93 -25.20 10.19
N ASN A 190 -3.57 -25.10 11.35
CA ASN A 190 -5.02 -24.95 11.48
C ASN A 190 -5.51 -23.51 11.30
N ALA A 191 -4.63 -22.53 11.03
CA ALA A 191 -5.05 -21.18 10.70
C ALA A 191 -5.80 -21.14 9.35
N LEU A 192 -5.46 -22.04 8.41
CA LEU A 192 -6.12 -22.17 7.11
C LEU A 192 -6.91 -23.48 6.97
N THR A 193 -8.01 -23.41 6.25
CA THR A 193 -8.74 -24.59 5.76
C THR A 193 -8.02 -25.22 4.56
N PRO A 194 -8.31 -26.49 4.21
CA PRO A 194 -7.78 -27.09 2.98
C PRO A 194 -8.11 -26.27 1.72
N GLN A 195 -9.30 -25.69 1.64
CA GLN A 195 -9.74 -24.89 0.49
C GLN A 195 -9.03 -23.54 0.42
N GLU A 196 -8.79 -22.88 1.55
CA GLU A 196 -7.99 -21.65 1.63
C GLU A 196 -6.54 -21.91 1.18
N ARG A 197 -5.95 -23.05 1.56
CA ARG A 197 -4.61 -23.47 1.07
C ARG A 197 -4.61 -23.78 -0.42
N ALA A 198 -5.63 -24.48 -0.92
CA ALA A 198 -5.77 -24.72 -2.36
C ALA A 198 -5.87 -23.40 -3.14
N GLY A 199 -6.61 -22.42 -2.62
CA GLY A 199 -6.68 -21.07 -3.17
C GLY A 199 -5.32 -20.38 -3.28
N TYR A 200 -4.45 -20.53 -2.27
CA TYR A 200 -3.09 -20.00 -2.32
C TYR A 200 -2.25 -20.67 -3.42
N THR A 201 -2.44 -21.96 -3.65
CA THR A 201 -1.81 -22.68 -4.77
C THR A 201 -2.29 -22.14 -6.11
N ILE A 202 -3.61 -22.01 -6.32
CA ILE A 202 -4.18 -21.44 -7.55
C ILE A 202 -3.66 -20.02 -7.78
N PHE A 203 -3.61 -19.17 -6.76
CA PHE A 203 -3.04 -17.81 -6.85
C PHE A 203 -1.62 -17.78 -7.45
N HIS A 204 -0.79 -18.79 -7.16
CA HIS A 204 0.56 -18.89 -7.72
C HIS A 204 0.58 -19.48 -9.13
N LEU A 205 -0.26 -20.49 -9.39
CA LEU A 205 -0.40 -21.10 -10.72
C LEU A 205 -0.91 -20.09 -11.74
N GLU A 206 -1.82 -19.21 -11.32
CA GLU A 206 -2.34 -18.08 -12.09
C GLU A 206 -1.43 -16.85 -12.07
N LYS A 207 -0.17 -17.02 -11.66
CA LYS A 207 0.92 -16.04 -11.77
C LYS A 207 0.67 -14.73 -11.02
N CYS A 208 -0.33 -14.66 -10.14
CA CYS A 208 -0.57 -13.47 -9.32
C CYS A 208 0.64 -13.17 -8.42
N GLY A 209 1.33 -14.22 -7.98
CA GLY A 209 2.57 -14.15 -7.20
C GLY A 209 3.78 -13.56 -7.94
N THR A 210 3.71 -13.25 -9.24
CA THR A 210 4.80 -12.58 -9.95
C THR A 210 5.00 -11.15 -9.44
N CYS A 211 3.91 -10.42 -9.17
CA CYS A 211 3.95 -9.06 -8.63
C CYS A 211 3.52 -9.06 -7.15
N HIS A 212 2.49 -9.82 -6.80
CA HIS A 212 1.96 -9.90 -5.43
C HIS A 212 2.66 -10.98 -4.61
N SER A 213 3.93 -10.72 -4.27
CA SER A 213 4.83 -11.71 -3.66
C SER A 213 5.26 -11.34 -2.23
N GLY A 214 5.99 -12.27 -1.60
CA GLY A 214 6.64 -12.07 -0.32
C GLY A 214 5.69 -11.96 0.87
N ARG A 215 6.18 -11.35 1.95
CA ARG A 215 5.44 -11.27 3.21
C ARG A 215 4.11 -10.51 3.06
N ASP A 216 4.08 -9.48 2.21
CA ASP A 216 3.03 -8.48 2.20
C ASP A 216 2.32 -8.38 0.85
N PHE A 217 2.55 -9.36 -0.02
CA PHE A 217 1.88 -9.48 -1.32
C PHE A 217 2.07 -8.24 -2.19
N THR A 218 3.30 -7.77 -2.23
CA THR A 218 3.78 -6.69 -3.10
C THR A 218 5.29 -6.82 -3.24
N ASP A 219 5.76 -6.72 -4.47
CA ASP A 219 7.18 -6.58 -4.80
C ASP A 219 7.70 -5.14 -4.64
N GLY A 220 6.80 -4.19 -4.34
CA GLY A 220 7.13 -2.77 -4.22
C GLY A 220 7.52 -2.11 -5.55
N LEU A 221 7.27 -2.77 -6.69
CA LEU A 221 7.63 -2.29 -8.02
C LEU A 221 6.41 -1.73 -8.76
N VAL A 222 6.70 -1.04 -9.87
CA VAL A 222 5.66 -0.49 -10.76
C VAL A 222 5.57 -1.37 -12.00
N HIS A 223 4.35 -1.76 -12.35
CA HIS A 223 4.05 -2.61 -13.51
C HIS A 223 3.05 -1.93 -14.43
N GLU A 224 3.13 -2.28 -15.70
CA GLU A 224 2.10 -1.94 -16.67
C GLU A 224 0.85 -2.78 -16.39
N VAL A 225 -0.29 -2.13 -16.23
CA VAL A 225 -1.60 -2.76 -16.03
C VAL A 225 -2.62 -1.97 -16.83
N GLY A 226 -3.28 -2.62 -17.78
CA GLY A 226 -4.12 -1.95 -18.77
C GLY A 226 -3.33 -0.91 -19.56
N ARG A 227 -3.77 0.35 -19.50
CA ARG A 227 -3.18 1.47 -20.26
C ARG A 227 -2.26 2.35 -19.41
N SER A 228 -1.71 1.83 -18.32
CA SER A 228 -0.99 2.69 -17.36
C SER A 228 -0.05 1.92 -16.43
N TRP A 229 0.83 2.67 -15.76
CA TRP A 229 1.80 2.12 -14.80
C TRP A 229 1.29 2.23 -13.36
N ASN A 230 1.32 1.13 -12.61
CA ASN A 230 0.84 1.04 -11.23
C ASN A 230 1.89 0.45 -10.31
N LEU A 231 2.09 1.08 -9.16
CA LEU A 231 2.77 0.41 -8.05
C LEU A 231 1.93 -0.79 -7.60
N THR A 232 2.55 -1.96 -7.47
CA THR A 232 1.91 -3.14 -6.90
C THR A 232 1.48 -2.82 -5.47
N SER A 233 0.18 -2.64 -5.25
CA SER A 233 -0.34 -2.41 -3.90
C SER A 233 -0.28 -3.72 -3.11
N SER A 234 -0.05 -3.62 -1.80
CA SER A 234 -0.14 -4.76 -0.91
C SER A 234 -1.55 -5.34 -0.92
N LEU A 235 -1.66 -6.67 -0.93
CA LEU A 235 -2.94 -7.36 -0.75
C LEU A 235 -3.29 -7.56 0.73
N TRP A 236 -2.51 -6.99 1.65
CA TRP A 236 -2.78 -7.11 3.08
C TRP A 236 -4.09 -6.41 3.44
N ASP A 237 -4.97 -7.14 4.13
CA ASP A 237 -6.31 -6.68 4.53
C ASP A 237 -7.25 -6.36 3.33
N ILE A 238 -6.97 -6.93 2.15
CA ILE A 238 -7.67 -6.61 0.90
C ILE A 238 -9.19 -6.83 0.97
N SER A 239 -9.69 -7.75 1.80
CA SER A 239 -11.15 -7.95 1.91
C SER A 239 -11.89 -6.75 2.52
N ARG A 240 -11.16 -5.77 3.07
CA ARG A 240 -11.72 -4.59 3.77
C ARG A 240 -11.35 -3.26 3.12
N THR A 241 -10.67 -3.28 1.97
CA THR A 241 -10.12 -2.09 1.31
C THR A 241 -10.90 -1.68 0.07
N GLY A 242 -12.11 -2.20 -0.13
CA GLY A 242 -12.97 -1.79 -1.24
C GLY A 242 -13.37 -0.30 -1.20
N PRO A 243 -13.81 0.30 -2.32
CA PRO A 243 -13.84 -0.29 -3.66
C PRO A 243 -12.43 -0.56 -4.20
N TYR A 244 -12.31 -1.36 -5.25
CA TYR A 244 -11.06 -1.89 -5.76
C TYR A 244 -10.68 -1.31 -7.12
N LEU A 245 -9.48 -1.66 -7.59
CA LEU A 245 -8.81 -1.09 -8.75
C LEU A 245 -8.47 0.39 -8.54
N ARG A 246 -7.67 0.94 -9.45
CA ARG A 246 -7.13 2.31 -9.31
C ARG A 246 -8.23 3.37 -9.21
N ASP A 247 -9.31 3.19 -9.94
CA ASP A 247 -10.41 4.15 -10.06
C ASP A 247 -11.59 3.85 -9.12
N GLY A 248 -11.55 2.73 -8.38
CA GLY A 248 -12.64 2.30 -7.52
C GLY A 248 -13.85 1.74 -8.29
N SER A 249 -13.67 1.30 -9.54
CA SER A 249 -14.74 0.74 -10.36
C SER A 249 -15.31 -0.57 -9.79
N ALA A 250 -14.47 -1.43 -9.22
CA ALA A 250 -14.89 -2.73 -8.69
C ALA A 250 -15.42 -2.60 -7.26
N ARG A 251 -16.69 -2.96 -7.03
CA ARG A 251 -17.34 -2.86 -5.71
C ARG A 251 -17.10 -4.06 -4.81
N ASN A 252 -16.72 -5.20 -5.39
CA ASN A 252 -16.43 -6.43 -4.66
C ASN A 252 -15.12 -7.05 -5.17
N LEU A 253 -14.55 -7.94 -4.37
CA LEU A 253 -13.24 -8.53 -4.63
C LEU A 253 -13.26 -9.49 -5.83
N GLY A 254 -14.38 -10.14 -6.12
CA GLY A 254 -14.52 -11.03 -7.27
C GLY A 254 -14.43 -10.27 -8.59
N ASP A 255 -15.12 -9.14 -8.69
CA ASP A 255 -15.01 -8.24 -9.85
C ASP A 255 -13.59 -7.69 -9.97
N ALA A 256 -12.99 -7.31 -8.84
CA ALA A 256 -11.61 -6.81 -8.83
C ALA A 256 -10.62 -7.84 -9.40
N VAL A 257 -10.71 -9.11 -9.01
CA VAL A 257 -9.85 -10.18 -9.52
C VAL A 257 -10.06 -10.38 -11.03
N ARG A 258 -11.32 -10.47 -11.48
CA ARG A 258 -11.64 -10.70 -12.90
C ARG A 258 -11.19 -9.55 -13.79
N TRP A 259 -11.58 -8.33 -13.44
CA TRP A 259 -11.25 -7.14 -14.24
C TRP A 259 -9.75 -6.83 -14.21
N HIS A 260 -9.06 -7.12 -13.10
CA HIS A 260 -7.60 -6.97 -13.08
C HIS A 260 -6.90 -7.91 -14.06
N VAL A 261 -7.37 -9.17 -14.16
CA VAL A 261 -6.87 -10.10 -15.19
C VAL A 261 -7.17 -9.60 -16.61
N GLU A 262 -8.37 -9.06 -16.85
CA GLU A 262 -8.72 -8.44 -18.14
C GLU A 262 -7.80 -7.25 -18.50
N GLU A 263 -7.40 -6.43 -17.52
CA GLU A 263 -6.43 -5.36 -17.72
C GLU A 263 -5.04 -5.91 -18.07
N LEU A 264 -4.65 -7.06 -17.51
CA LEU A 264 -3.33 -7.66 -17.70
C LEU A 264 -3.19 -8.42 -19.03
N ILE A 265 -4.25 -9.07 -19.52
CA ILE A 265 -4.22 -9.80 -20.81
C ILE A 265 -3.78 -8.89 -21.98
N ASN A 266 -4.09 -7.59 -21.88
CA ASN A 266 -3.74 -6.60 -22.89
C ASN A 266 -2.33 -6.00 -22.71
N CYS A 267 -1.60 -6.37 -21.66
CA CYS A 267 -0.26 -5.85 -21.38
C CYS A 267 0.80 -6.82 -21.91
N LYS A 268 1.67 -6.33 -22.81
CA LYS A 268 2.77 -7.14 -23.38
C LYS A 268 3.73 -7.69 -22.34
N SER A 269 3.87 -6.98 -21.22
CA SER A 269 4.79 -7.30 -20.12
C SER A 269 4.16 -8.21 -19.05
N ALA A 270 2.84 -8.40 -19.06
CA ALA A 270 2.16 -9.21 -18.07
C ALA A 270 2.30 -10.71 -18.38
N PRO A 271 2.47 -11.55 -17.35
CA PRO A 271 2.67 -12.98 -17.56
C PRO A 271 1.35 -13.75 -17.75
N ILE A 272 0.20 -13.08 -17.67
CA ILE A 272 -1.16 -13.64 -17.78
C ILE A 272 -1.72 -13.36 -19.18
N SER A 273 -2.23 -14.40 -19.85
CA SER A 273 -2.67 -14.32 -21.25
C SER A 273 -4.12 -14.74 -21.49
N GLU A 274 -4.78 -15.35 -20.50
CA GLU A 274 -6.14 -15.88 -20.62
C GLU A 274 -7.00 -15.45 -19.42
N PRO A 275 -8.33 -15.33 -19.57
CA PRO A 275 -9.24 -15.08 -18.45
C PRO A 275 -9.28 -16.24 -17.46
N LEU A 276 -9.59 -15.94 -16.19
CA LEU A 276 -9.80 -16.96 -15.17
C LEU A 276 -11.18 -17.63 -15.26
N HIS A 277 -11.21 -18.94 -15.02
CA HIS A 277 -12.44 -19.69 -14.80
C HIS A 277 -13.08 -19.35 -13.44
N VAL A 278 -14.39 -19.59 -13.32
CA VAL A 278 -15.16 -19.24 -12.11
C VAL A 278 -14.65 -19.99 -10.87
N GLU A 279 -14.19 -21.22 -11.03
CA GLU A 279 -13.62 -22.05 -9.97
C GLU A 279 -12.28 -21.50 -9.48
N GLU A 280 -11.46 -20.97 -10.39
CA GLU A 280 -10.17 -20.34 -10.07
C GLU A 280 -10.39 -19.04 -9.31
N VAL A 281 -11.29 -18.19 -9.78
CA VAL A 281 -11.69 -16.96 -9.08
C VAL A 281 -12.20 -17.30 -7.68
N THR A 282 -13.08 -18.29 -7.54
CA THR A 282 -13.62 -18.73 -6.25
C THR A 282 -12.50 -19.18 -5.30
N SER A 283 -11.56 -19.98 -5.80
CA SER A 283 -10.42 -20.47 -5.02
C SER A 283 -9.50 -19.32 -4.58
N ILE A 284 -9.18 -18.39 -5.50
CA ILE A 284 -8.38 -17.20 -5.21
C ILE A 284 -9.07 -16.34 -4.14
N LEU A 285 -10.38 -16.14 -4.24
CA LEU A 285 -11.13 -15.35 -3.25
C LEU A 285 -11.06 -15.96 -1.85
N LEU A 286 -11.21 -17.28 -1.73
CA LEU A 286 -11.04 -17.97 -0.44
C LEU A 286 -9.67 -17.66 0.17
N PHE A 287 -8.61 -17.70 -0.64
CA PHE A 287 -7.28 -17.33 -0.20
C PHE A 287 -7.16 -15.84 0.15
N LEU A 288 -7.62 -14.91 -0.69
CA LEU A 288 -7.48 -13.47 -0.43
C LEU A 288 -8.18 -13.03 0.86
N HIS A 289 -9.29 -13.68 1.23
CA HIS A 289 -9.95 -13.43 2.53
C HIS A 289 -9.06 -13.78 3.73
N THR A 290 -8.11 -14.70 3.58
CA THR A 290 -7.14 -15.07 4.64
C THR A 290 -6.05 -14.01 4.86
N LEU A 291 -5.94 -13.02 3.96
CA LEU A 291 -5.03 -11.89 4.10
C LEU A 291 -5.59 -10.78 4.99
N SER A 292 -6.81 -10.95 5.49
CA SER A 292 -7.49 -10.01 6.39
C SER A 292 -7.78 -10.66 7.75
N PRO A 293 -7.85 -9.90 8.86
CA PRO A 293 -8.22 -10.46 10.16
C PRO A 293 -9.60 -11.12 10.10
N ARG A 294 -9.74 -12.31 10.70
CA ARG A 294 -11.06 -12.93 10.87
C ARG A 294 -11.91 -12.09 11.82
N PRO A 295 -13.24 -11.97 11.59
CA PRO A 295 -14.14 -11.38 12.57
C PRO A 295 -13.97 -12.10 13.91
N LYS A 296 -13.90 -11.35 15.01
CA LYS A 296 -13.97 -11.96 16.34
C LYS A 296 -15.31 -12.69 16.44
N LYS A 297 -15.29 -13.99 16.75
CA LYS A 297 -16.51 -14.71 17.14
C LYS A 297 -17.06 -13.98 18.37
N ARG A 298 -18.28 -13.46 18.25
CA ARG A 298 -19.02 -12.88 19.38
C ARG A 298 -19.45 -13.98 20.33
#